data_AF-A0A538D2E5-F1
#
_entry.id   AF-A0A538D2E5-F1
#
_cell.length_a   1.000
_cell.length_b   1.000
_cell.length_c   1.000
_cell.angle_alpha   90.00
_cell.angle_beta   90.00
_cell.angle_gamma   90.00
#
_symmetry.space_group_name_H-M   'P 1'
#
loop_
_entity.id
_entity.type
_entity.pdbx_description
1 polymer ?
#
loop_
_entity_poly.entity_id
_entity_poly.type
_entity_poly.pdbx_seq_one_letter_code
_entity_poly.pdbx_strand_id
1 'polypeptide(L)'
;CLDDLISGKSKFHNVFHYPTKTWGDVGVIAWLVDAAAIISQKALLKCSYAPYARIMKKICWEESFHILHGRDVVLTMMLGTDEQRELVQEALDRWWGPLMQFHGNPISREEDPMYVWRIKSQGNEEARQQFLDGYVPQIWELGLTVPDPKLRKNEDDVWKYSEPDWDELKRVVTGHGPKTAERLELRRTSREETAWVRRAVLAEAA
;
A
#
# COMPACT_ATOMS: atom_id res chain seq x y z
N CYS A 1 6.06 -20.36 2.03
CA CYS A 1 5.78 -18.99 1.57
C CYS A 1 4.49 -18.89 0.75
N LEU A 2 4.44 -19.37 -0.51
CA LEU A 2 3.19 -19.32 -1.30
C LEU A 2 2.09 -20.26 -0.76
N ASP A 3 2.47 -21.45 -0.28
CA ASP A 3 1.52 -22.38 0.34
C ASP A 3 0.90 -21.82 1.63
N ASP A 4 1.69 -21.08 2.42
CA ASP A 4 1.20 -20.40 3.62
C ASP A 4 0.21 -19.29 3.27
N LEU A 5 0.45 -18.58 2.15
CA LEU A 5 -0.47 -17.56 1.65
C LEU A 5 -1.79 -18.17 1.17
N ILE A 6 -1.72 -19.22 0.36
CA ILE A 6 -2.91 -19.90 -0.19
C ILE A 6 -3.73 -20.59 0.91
N SER A 7 -3.07 -21.10 1.96
CA SER A 7 -3.73 -21.71 3.12
C SER A 7 -4.20 -20.69 4.16
N GLY A 8 -3.94 -19.39 3.97
CA GLY A 8 -4.33 -18.33 4.90
C GLY A 8 -3.51 -18.25 6.19
N LYS A 9 -2.40 -19.01 6.28
CA LYS A 9 -1.45 -18.91 7.41
C LYS A 9 -0.68 -17.59 7.39
N SER A 10 -0.36 -17.09 6.20
CA SER A 10 0.24 -15.77 6.02
C SER A 10 -0.75 -14.78 5.41
N LYS A 11 -0.46 -13.50 5.61
CA LYS A 11 -1.27 -12.38 5.15
C LYS A 11 -0.58 -11.65 4.01
N PHE A 12 -1.34 -10.82 3.30
CA PHE A 12 -0.83 -9.85 2.34
C PHE A 12 -1.42 -8.46 2.64
N HIS A 13 -0.86 -7.41 2.03
CA HIS A 13 -1.16 -6.02 2.39
C HIS A 13 -2.63 -5.65 2.14
N ASN A 14 -3.23 -4.85 3.03
CA ASN A 14 -4.66 -4.49 3.03
C ASN A 14 -5.16 -3.96 1.66
N VAL A 15 -4.39 -3.07 1.03
CA VAL A 15 -4.71 -2.43 -0.25
C VAL A 15 -5.00 -3.43 -1.37
N PHE A 16 -4.34 -4.59 -1.40
CA PHE A 16 -4.53 -5.58 -2.47
C PHE A 16 -5.82 -6.39 -2.34
N HIS A 17 -6.58 -6.20 -1.25
CA HIS A 17 -7.89 -6.77 -1.07
C HIS A 17 -9.00 -5.95 -1.76
N TYR A 18 -8.70 -4.74 -2.25
CA TYR A 18 -9.69 -3.86 -2.87
C TYR A 18 -9.72 -3.98 -4.41
N PRO A 19 -10.87 -3.72 -5.05
CA PRO A 19 -11.00 -3.80 -6.50
C PRO A 19 -10.40 -2.58 -7.21
N THR A 20 -9.74 -2.84 -8.35
CA THR A 20 -9.35 -1.85 -9.34
C THR A 20 -10.42 -1.80 -10.43
N LYS A 21 -11.21 -0.72 -10.50
CA LYS A 21 -12.40 -0.64 -11.38
C LYS A 21 -12.13 0.13 -12.68
N THR A 22 -11.34 1.18 -12.61
CA THR A 22 -11.10 2.13 -13.70
C THR A 22 -9.60 2.38 -13.88
N TRP A 23 -9.25 3.14 -14.92
CA TRP A 23 -7.87 3.59 -15.10
C TRP A 23 -7.42 4.59 -14.03
N GLY A 24 -8.37 5.34 -13.44
CA GLY A 24 -8.10 6.21 -12.29
C GLY A 24 -7.52 5.43 -11.10
N ASP A 25 -8.02 4.21 -10.85
CA ASP A 25 -7.47 3.32 -9.81
C ASP A 25 -5.99 3.00 -10.06
N VAL A 26 -5.62 2.72 -11.31
CA VAL A 26 -4.24 2.35 -11.66
C VAL A 26 -3.30 3.51 -11.35
N GLY A 27 -3.69 4.74 -11.69
CA GLY A 27 -2.94 5.94 -11.36
C GLY A 27 -2.83 6.17 -9.86
N VAL A 28 -3.95 6.09 -9.12
CA VAL A 28 -3.97 6.29 -7.66
C VAL A 28 -3.15 5.23 -6.92
N ILE A 29 -3.17 3.97 -7.36
CA ILE A 29 -2.34 2.91 -6.77
C ILE A 29 -0.86 3.19 -7.03
N ALA A 30 -0.49 3.37 -8.30
CA ALA A 30 0.90 3.60 -8.68
C ALA A 30 1.47 4.89 -8.07
N TRP A 31 0.62 5.87 -7.72
CA TRP A 31 1.05 7.09 -7.05
C TRP A 31 0.97 7.00 -5.53
N LEU A 32 -0.23 6.90 -4.95
CA LEU A 32 -0.47 7.05 -3.52
C LEU A 32 -0.25 5.76 -2.73
N VAL A 33 -0.60 4.60 -3.29
CA VAL A 33 -0.39 3.32 -2.60
C VAL A 33 1.11 2.98 -2.57
N ASP A 34 1.81 3.16 -3.69
CA ASP A 34 3.27 2.99 -3.74
C ASP A 34 3.99 4.05 -2.90
N ALA A 35 3.47 5.27 -2.82
CA ALA A 35 3.95 6.29 -1.89
C ALA A 35 3.85 5.88 -0.41
N ALA A 36 2.72 5.29 0.00
CA ALA A 36 2.56 4.77 1.35
C ALA A 36 3.49 3.57 1.61
N ALA A 37 3.71 2.73 0.59
CA ALA A 37 4.64 1.61 0.63
C ALA A 37 6.08 2.07 0.82
N ILE A 38 6.57 3.03 0.02
CA ILE A 38 7.96 3.50 0.10
C ILE A 38 8.29 4.13 1.45
N ILE A 39 7.32 4.78 2.11
CA ILE A 39 7.51 5.31 3.47
C ILE A 39 7.77 4.16 4.45
N SER A 40 6.93 3.13 4.42
CA SER A 40 7.08 1.94 5.27
C SER A 40 8.39 1.19 4.98
N GLN A 41 8.75 1.05 3.71
CA GLN A 41 9.97 0.35 3.30
C GLN A 41 11.23 1.13 3.64
N LYS A 42 11.22 2.46 3.53
CA LYS A 42 12.35 3.30 3.95
C LYS A 42 12.65 3.12 5.44
N ALA A 43 11.64 2.90 6.28
CA ALA A 43 11.82 2.56 7.69
C ALA A 43 12.56 1.23 7.93
N LEU A 44 12.68 0.37 6.90
CA LEU A 44 13.39 -0.92 6.95
C LEU A 44 14.82 -0.85 6.41
N LEU A 45 15.27 0.28 5.84
CA LEU A 45 16.62 0.44 5.29
C LEU A 45 17.73 0.26 6.34
N LYS A 46 17.40 0.51 7.60
CA LYS A 46 18.28 0.34 8.77
C LYS A 46 17.85 -0.81 9.67
N CYS A 47 17.11 -1.79 9.13
CA CYS A 47 16.67 -2.99 9.84
C CYS A 47 17.87 -3.71 10.48
N SER A 48 17.69 -4.19 11.72
CA SER A 48 18.67 -4.99 12.46
C SER A 48 19.03 -6.31 11.76
N TYR A 49 18.14 -6.84 10.93
CA TYR A 49 18.40 -8.02 10.11
C TYR A 49 18.99 -7.64 8.75
N ALA A 50 20.31 -7.81 8.62
CA ALA A 50 21.09 -7.31 7.48
C ALA A 50 20.63 -7.81 6.09
N PRO A 51 20.22 -9.08 5.87
CA PRO A 51 19.66 -9.50 4.59
C PRO A 51 18.43 -8.69 4.17
N TYR A 52 17.55 -8.37 5.13
CA TYR A 52 16.36 -7.58 4.85
C TYR A 52 16.71 -6.12 4.53
N ALA A 53 17.59 -5.51 5.32
CA ALA A 53 18.08 -4.16 5.03
C ALA A 53 18.73 -4.03 3.64
N ARG A 54 19.50 -5.05 3.20
CA ARG A 54 20.15 -5.04 1.87
C ARG A 54 19.15 -5.10 0.72
N ILE A 55 18.15 -5.98 0.80
CA ILE A 55 17.15 -6.08 -0.28
C ILE A 55 16.27 -4.83 -0.35
N MET A 56 15.95 -4.22 0.79
CA MET A 56 15.19 -2.96 0.85
C MET A 56 15.89 -1.82 0.11
N LYS A 57 17.23 -1.75 0.11
CA LYS A 57 17.95 -0.74 -0.69
C LYS A 57 17.66 -0.84 -2.18
N LYS A 58 17.57 -2.07 -2.69
CA LYS A 58 17.25 -2.33 -4.10
C LYS A 58 15.78 -2.00 -4.38
N ILE A 59 14.87 -2.55 -3.57
CA ILE A 59 13.42 -2.35 -3.72
C ILE A 59 13.07 -0.86 -3.65
N CYS A 60 13.54 -0.13 -2.64
CA CYS A 60 13.25 1.29 -2.50
C CYS A 60 13.80 2.14 -3.67
N TRP A 61 14.92 1.73 -4.28
CA TRP A 61 15.45 2.42 -5.44
C TRP A 61 14.56 2.19 -6.67
N GLU A 62 14.15 0.95 -6.93
CA GLU A 62 13.26 0.60 -8.05
C GLU A 62 11.86 1.21 -7.88
N GLU A 63 11.26 1.11 -6.69
CA GLU A 63 9.91 1.63 -6.42
C GLU A 63 9.80 3.15 -6.50
N SER A 64 10.90 3.88 -6.24
CA SER A 64 10.90 5.34 -6.36
C SER A 64 10.56 5.83 -7.78
N PHE A 65 10.89 5.03 -8.80
CA PHE A 65 10.54 5.32 -10.18
C PHE A 65 9.04 5.11 -10.46
N HIS A 66 8.46 4.05 -9.89
CA HIS A 66 7.05 3.73 -10.10
C HIS A 66 6.12 4.82 -9.55
N ILE A 67 6.48 5.44 -8.45
CA ILE A 67 5.72 6.57 -7.87
C ILE A 67 5.68 7.77 -8.81
N LEU A 68 6.82 8.10 -9.45
CA LEU A 68 6.87 9.19 -10.42
C LEU A 68 6.04 8.87 -11.66
N HIS A 69 6.08 7.62 -12.14
CA HIS A 69 5.23 7.17 -13.23
C HIS A 69 3.74 7.25 -12.87
N GLY A 70 3.34 6.78 -11.69
CA GLY A 70 1.96 6.89 -11.21
C GLY A 70 1.48 8.34 -11.12
N ARG A 71 2.34 9.24 -10.62
CA ARG A 71 2.05 10.67 -10.59
C ARG A 71 1.85 11.24 -11.99
N ASP A 72 2.68 10.85 -12.96
CA ASP A 72 2.57 11.30 -14.36
C ASP A 72 1.27 10.82 -15.02
N VAL A 73 0.86 9.58 -14.75
CA VAL A 73 -0.43 9.03 -15.19
C VAL A 73 -1.61 9.84 -14.63
N VAL A 74 -1.56 10.14 -13.32
CA VAL A 74 -2.59 10.98 -12.67
C VAL A 74 -2.60 12.39 -13.24
N LEU A 75 -1.43 13.02 -13.37
CA LEU A 75 -1.29 14.37 -13.92
C LEU A 75 -1.85 14.45 -15.34
N THR A 76 -1.55 13.46 -16.18
CA THR A 76 -2.09 13.38 -17.55
C THR A 76 -3.61 13.36 -17.56
N MET A 77 -4.26 12.62 -16.65
CA MET A 77 -5.73 12.61 -16.53
C MET A 77 -6.27 13.94 -15.98
N MET A 78 -5.58 14.53 -14.99
CA MET A 78 -6.02 15.80 -14.40
C MET A 78 -5.94 16.97 -15.39
N LEU A 79 -4.98 16.94 -16.31
CA LEU A 79 -4.85 17.90 -17.42
C LEU A 79 -5.73 17.58 -18.64
N GLY A 80 -6.53 16.51 -18.55
CA GLY A 80 -7.36 16.00 -19.63
C GLY A 80 -8.78 16.56 -19.67
N THR A 81 -9.75 15.71 -20.00
CA THR A 81 -11.19 16.05 -20.03
C THR A 81 -11.81 16.04 -18.62
N ASP A 82 -13.05 16.53 -18.50
CA ASP A 82 -13.80 16.48 -17.24
C ASP A 82 -14.02 15.04 -16.77
N GLU A 83 -14.29 14.11 -17.70
CA GLU A 83 -14.46 12.68 -17.38
C GLU A 83 -13.16 12.07 -16.86
N GLN A 84 -11.99 12.51 -17.37
CA GLN A 84 -10.70 12.03 -16.88
C GLN A 84 -10.40 12.55 -15.47
N ARG A 85 -10.74 13.80 -15.18
CA ARG A 85 -10.66 14.35 -13.81
C ARG A 85 -11.57 13.61 -12.84
N GLU A 86 -12.82 13.36 -13.25
CA GLU A 86 -13.79 12.63 -12.44
C GLU A 86 -13.34 11.20 -12.14
N LEU A 87 -12.71 10.51 -13.11
CA LEU A 87 -12.13 9.19 -12.90
C LEU A 87 -11.06 9.17 -11.80
N VAL A 88 -10.22 10.20 -11.73
CA VAL A 88 -9.19 10.31 -10.68
C VAL A 88 -9.83 10.60 -9.33
N GLN A 89 -10.81 11.51 -9.28
CA GLN A 89 -11.52 11.86 -8.05
C GLN A 89 -12.26 10.63 -7.49
N GLU A 90 -13.01 9.90 -8.31
CA GLU A 90 -13.74 8.70 -7.88
C GLU A 90 -12.80 7.58 -7.39
N ALA A 91 -11.63 7.45 -8.02
CA ALA A 91 -10.60 6.54 -7.54
C ALA A 91 -10.03 6.99 -6.18
N LEU A 92 -9.66 8.27 -6.03
CA LEU A 92 -9.17 8.82 -4.77
C LEU A 92 -10.19 8.62 -3.64
N ASP A 93 -11.46 8.87 -3.92
CA ASP A 93 -12.57 8.71 -2.96
C ASP A 93 -12.63 7.28 -2.40
N ARG A 94 -12.50 6.28 -3.26
CA ARG A 94 -12.51 4.87 -2.86
C ARG A 94 -11.22 4.42 -2.18
N TRP A 95 -10.06 4.93 -2.61
CA TRP A 95 -8.75 4.50 -2.11
C TRP A 95 -8.32 5.20 -0.83
N TRP A 96 -8.94 6.33 -0.47
CA TRP A 96 -8.56 7.08 0.73
C TRP A 96 -8.66 6.25 2.02
N GLY A 97 -9.78 5.54 2.25
CA GLY A 97 -9.95 4.66 3.41
C GLY A 97 -8.84 3.60 3.54
N PRO A 98 -8.61 2.78 2.50
CA PRO A 98 -7.51 1.82 2.45
C PRO A 98 -6.11 2.44 2.65
N LEU A 99 -5.87 3.65 2.12
CA LEU A 99 -4.62 4.40 2.30
C LEU A 99 -4.42 4.82 3.76
N MET A 100 -5.48 5.30 4.41
CA MET A 100 -5.43 5.68 5.83
C MET A 100 -5.21 4.48 6.76
N GLN A 101 -5.62 3.29 6.33
CA GLN A 101 -5.34 2.02 7.03
C GLN A 101 -3.96 1.43 6.71
N PHE A 102 -3.22 1.95 5.72
CA PHE A 102 -2.04 1.31 5.12
C PHE A 102 -0.96 0.94 6.14
N HIS A 103 -0.57 1.90 6.99
CA HIS A 103 0.49 1.71 7.99
C HIS A 103 0.05 0.89 9.20
N GLY A 104 -1.21 0.46 9.26
CA GLY A 104 -1.79 -0.29 10.37
C GLY A 104 -2.16 0.56 11.58
N ASN A 105 -2.66 -0.10 12.63
CA ASN A 105 -3.11 0.55 13.87
C ASN A 105 -1.97 1.36 14.53
N PRO A 106 -2.29 2.43 15.28
CA PRO A 106 -1.30 3.07 16.15
C PRO A 106 -0.83 2.09 17.23
N ILE A 107 0.49 1.96 17.38
CA ILE A 107 1.15 1.16 18.43
C ILE A 107 2.25 2.04 19.00
N SER A 108 2.37 2.11 20.33
CA SER A 108 3.46 2.84 20.98
C SER A 108 4.81 2.18 20.66
N ARG A 109 5.90 2.96 20.68
CA ARG A 109 7.23 2.46 20.31
C ARG A 109 7.73 1.39 21.28
N GLU A 110 7.32 1.50 22.54
CA GLU A 110 7.68 0.62 23.64
C GLU A 110 6.95 -0.72 23.56
N GLU A 111 5.73 -0.73 23.02
CA GLU A 111 4.90 -1.93 22.88
C GLU A 111 5.06 -2.62 21.53
N ASP A 112 5.73 -1.99 20.56
CA ASP A 112 5.93 -2.54 19.21
C ASP A 112 7.23 -3.36 19.12
N PRO A 113 7.17 -4.71 19.04
CA PRO A 113 8.36 -5.54 18.97
C PRO A 113 9.21 -5.26 17.72
N MET A 114 8.59 -4.83 16.61
CA MET A 114 9.31 -4.49 15.38
C MET A 114 10.15 -3.23 15.56
N TYR A 115 9.67 -2.29 16.37
CA TYR A 115 10.44 -1.10 16.73
C TYR A 115 11.53 -1.43 17.77
N VAL A 116 11.17 -2.15 18.83
CA VAL A 116 12.09 -2.55 19.91
C VAL A 116 13.27 -3.38 19.38
N TRP A 117 13.02 -4.34 18.49
CA TRP A 117 14.07 -5.13 17.85
C TRP A 117 14.75 -4.43 16.68
N ARG A 118 14.42 -3.16 16.43
CA ARG A 118 14.95 -2.34 15.33
C ARG A 118 14.76 -3.00 13.96
N ILE A 119 13.67 -3.74 13.78
CA ILE A 119 13.27 -4.26 12.48
C ILE A 119 12.80 -3.10 11.60
N LYS A 120 11.99 -2.20 12.16
CA LYS A 120 11.62 -0.90 11.57
C LYS A 120 12.12 0.25 12.45
N SER A 121 12.45 1.38 11.83
CA SER A 121 12.93 2.58 12.53
C SER A 121 11.87 3.64 12.80
N GLN A 122 10.63 3.40 12.39
CA GLN A 122 9.54 4.39 12.41
C GLN A 122 8.25 3.75 12.94
N GLY A 123 7.46 4.51 13.69
CA GLY A 123 6.14 4.09 14.17
C GLY A 123 5.08 4.16 13.07
N ASN A 124 3.96 3.43 13.23
CA ASN A 124 2.88 3.39 12.24
C ASN A 124 2.22 4.77 12.05
N GLU A 125 1.95 5.48 13.15
CA GLU A 125 1.36 6.83 13.10
C GLU A 125 2.32 7.84 12.46
N GLU A 126 3.61 7.76 12.80
CA GLU A 126 4.65 8.62 12.24
C GLU A 126 4.78 8.45 10.72
N ALA A 127 4.68 7.21 10.24
CA ALA A 127 4.65 6.90 8.81
C ALA A 127 3.39 7.46 8.12
N ARG A 128 2.23 7.40 8.80
CA ARG A 128 0.98 7.97 8.28
C ARG A 128 1.02 9.49 8.21
N GLN A 129 1.54 10.16 9.25
CA GLN A 129 1.75 11.62 9.25
C GLN A 129 2.69 12.03 8.11
N GLN A 130 3.80 11.31 7.92
CA GLN A 130 4.73 11.56 6.82
C GLN A 130 4.06 11.40 5.44
N PHE A 131 3.14 10.43 5.28
CA PHE A 131 2.36 10.29 4.06
C PHE A 131 1.45 11.51 3.83
N LEU A 132 0.74 11.96 4.86
CA LEU A 132 -0.14 13.12 4.78
C LEU A 132 0.64 14.40 4.44
N ASP A 133 1.77 14.63 5.10
CA ASP A 133 2.67 15.76 4.82
C ASP A 133 3.16 15.77 3.39
N GLY A 134 3.54 14.61 2.86
CA GLY A 134 4.07 14.50 1.51
C GLY A 134 3.02 14.68 0.44
N TYR A 135 1.82 14.12 0.63
CA TYR A 135 0.90 13.88 -0.48
C TYR A 135 -0.42 14.66 -0.41
N VAL A 136 -0.89 15.09 0.76
CA VAL A 136 -2.10 15.93 0.84
C VAL A 136 -1.93 17.25 0.09
N PRO A 137 -0.81 18.01 0.24
CA PRO A 137 -0.59 19.22 -0.55
C PRO A 137 -0.57 18.95 -2.05
N GLN A 138 0.06 17.86 -2.49
CA GLN A 138 0.11 17.50 -3.91
C GLN A 138 -1.27 17.14 -4.48
N ILE A 139 -2.12 16.46 -3.70
CA ILE A 139 -3.52 16.17 -4.09
C ILE A 139 -4.28 17.48 -4.31
N TRP A 140 -4.16 18.43 -3.38
CA TRP A 140 -4.81 19.74 -3.50
C TRP A 140 -4.25 20.59 -4.65
N GLU A 141 -2.94 20.55 -4.90
CA GLU A 141 -2.32 21.22 -6.05
C GLU A 141 -2.84 20.72 -7.40
N LEU A 142 -3.24 19.44 -7.48
CA LEU A 142 -3.89 18.87 -8.66
C LEU A 142 -5.37 19.26 -8.79
N GLY A 143 -5.94 19.96 -7.81
CA GLY A 143 -7.36 20.33 -7.79
C GLY A 143 -8.30 19.22 -7.33
N LEU A 144 -7.77 18.13 -6.76
CA LEU A 144 -8.56 17.05 -6.19
C LEU A 144 -9.00 17.39 -4.76
N THR A 145 -10.13 16.83 -4.35
CA THR A 145 -10.60 16.89 -2.97
C THR A 145 -10.28 15.61 -2.23
N VAL A 146 -9.78 15.72 -1.00
CA VAL A 146 -9.61 14.55 -0.12
C VAL A 146 -10.94 14.24 0.57
N PRO A 147 -11.45 13.00 0.53
CA PRO A 147 -12.76 12.63 1.09
C PRO A 147 -12.72 12.48 2.63
N ASP A 148 -12.20 13.49 3.33
CA ASP A 148 -12.11 13.52 4.79
C ASP A 148 -12.40 14.92 5.34
N PRO A 149 -13.63 15.17 5.82
CA PRO A 149 -14.02 16.46 6.38
C PRO A 149 -13.25 16.88 7.64
N LYS A 150 -12.60 15.94 8.33
CA LYS A 150 -11.79 16.24 9.53
C LYS A 150 -10.33 16.53 9.18
N LEU A 151 -9.92 16.33 7.93
CA LEU A 151 -8.55 16.51 7.49
C LEU A 151 -8.12 17.97 7.60
N ARG A 152 -7.18 18.24 8.52
CA ARG A 152 -6.57 19.57 8.69
C ARG A 152 -5.25 19.45 9.44
N LYS A 153 -4.33 20.36 9.19
CA LYS A 153 -3.11 20.50 9.98
C LYS A 153 -3.38 21.43 11.18
N ASN A 154 -2.98 21.02 12.39
CA ASN A 154 -3.12 21.85 13.59
C ASN A 154 -1.93 22.82 13.73
N GLU A 155 -1.93 23.63 14.81
CA GLU A 155 -0.88 24.61 15.10
C GLU A 155 0.49 23.98 15.36
N ASP A 156 0.52 22.71 15.77
CA ASP A 156 1.75 21.94 16.06
C ASP A 156 2.31 21.21 14.82
N ASP A 157 1.83 21.53 13.62
CA ASP A 157 2.21 20.90 12.36
C ASP A 157 1.87 19.39 12.29
N VAL A 158 0.79 18.96 12.96
CA VAL A 158 0.27 17.58 12.97
C VAL A 158 -1.06 17.50 12.24
N TRP A 159 -1.22 16.51 11.36
CA TRP A 159 -2.48 16.25 10.70
C TRP A 159 -3.50 15.61 11.65
N LYS A 160 -4.68 16.22 11.70
CA LYS A 160 -5.92 15.62 12.20
C LYS A 160 -6.69 15.09 11.01
N TYR A 161 -7.30 13.92 11.13
CA TYR A 161 -8.06 13.24 10.10
C TYR A 161 -9.15 12.37 10.76
N SER A 162 -10.05 11.82 9.95
CA SER A 162 -11.07 10.90 10.43
C SER A 162 -10.46 9.55 10.83
N GLU A 163 -10.81 9.06 12.03
CA GLU A 163 -10.32 7.79 12.53
C GLU A 163 -10.60 6.66 11.52
N PRO A 164 -9.57 5.92 11.07
CA PRO A 164 -9.76 4.80 10.16
C PRO A 164 -10.61 3.69 10.80
N ASP A 165 -11.38 2.98 9.99
CA ASP A 165 -12.12 1.80 10.47
C ASP A 165 -11.15 0.63 10.71
N TRP A 166 -10.69 0.49 11.96
CA TRP A 166 -9.77 -0.57 12.36
C TRP A 166 -10.41 -1.96 12.40
N ASP A 167 -11.72 -2.04 12.58
CA ASP A 167 -12.45 -3.32 12.54
C ASP A 167 -12.55 -3.82 11.10
N GLU A 168 -12.79 -2.92 10.14
CA GLU A 168 -12.65 -3.22 8.72
C GLU A 168 -11.24 -3.69 8.40
N LEU A 169 -10.20 -2.96 8.82
CA LEU A 169 -8.81 -3.37 8.57
C LEU A 169 -8.56 -4.79 9.10
N LYS A 170 -9.00 -5.10 10.33
CA LYS A 170 -8.87 -6.43 10.93
C LYS A 170 -9.59 -7.50 10.10
N ARG A 171 -10.81 -7.25 9.64
CA ARG A 171 -11.54 -8.18 8.74
C ARG A 171 -10.78 -8.39 7.43
N VAL A 172 -10.30 -7.30 6.82
CA VAL A 172 -9.60 -7.33 5.53
C VAL A 172 -8.32 -8.15 5.62
N VAL A 173 -7.41 -7.82 6.56
CA VAL A 173 -6.10 -8.50 6.68
C VAL A 173 -6.22 -9.94 7.18
N THR A 174 -7.38 -10.36 7.68
CA THR A 174 -7.66 -11.76 8.04
C THR A 174 -8.34 -12.55 6.93
N GLY A 175 -8.40 -11.99 5.71
CA GLY A 175 -8.84 -12.70 4.51
C GLY A 175 -10.30 -12.45 4.13
N HIS A 176 -10.97 -11.48 4.76
CA HIS A 176 -12.39 -11.18 4.51
C HIS A 176 -12.59 -9.85 3.76
N GLY A 177 -11.55 -9.36 3.08
CA GLY A 177 -11.66 -8.20 2.20
C GLY A 177 -12.34 -8.51 0.85
N PRO A 178 -12.81 -7.50 0.11
CA PRO A 178 -13.76 -7.66 -0.99
C PRO A 178 -13.24 -8.47 -2.19
N LYS A 179 -11.93 -8.49 -2.41
CA LYS A 179 -11.29 -9.29 -3.47
C LYS A 179 -10.41 -10.42 -2.95
N THR A 180 -10.36 -10.68 -1.65
CA THR A 180 -9.44 -11.68 -1.07
C THR A 180 -9.56 -13.04 -1.72
N ALA A 181 -10.78 -13.59 -1.79
CA ALA A 181 -11.02 -14.92 -2.33
C ALA A 181 -10.56 -15.03 -3.78
N GLU A 182 -10.90 -14.04 -4.61
CA GLU A 182 -10.46 -13.95 -6.01
C GLU A 182 -8.94 -13.87 -6.11
N ARG A 183 -8.28 -13.07 -5.25
CA ARG A 183 -6.83 -12.94 -5.23
C ARG A 183 -6.17 -14.29 -4.88
N LEU A 184 -6.64 -14.98 -3.85
CA LEU A 184 -6.06 -16.26 -3.44
C LEU A 184 -6.34 -17.36 -4.46
N GLU A 185 -7.53 -17.40 -5.04
CA GLU A 185 -7.89 -18.38 -6.07
C GLU A 185 -6.98 -18.26 -7.28
N LEU A 186 -6.75 -17.06 -7.79
CA LEU A 186 -5.82 -16.84 -8.90
C LEU A 186 -4.44 -17.48 -8.64
N ARG A 187 -3.91 -17.37 -7.42
CA ARG A 187 -2.60 -17.95 -7.06
C ARG A 187 -2.67 -19.47 -6.93
N ARG A 188 -3.78 -20.01 -6.43
CA ARG A 188 -4.04 -21.45 -6.37
C ARG A 188 -4.08 -22.05 -7.77
N THR A 189 -4.97 -21.53 -8.63
CA THR A 189 -5.13 -21.99 -10.01
C THR A 189 -3.82 -21.86 -10.79
N SER A 190 -3.16 -20.70 -10.74
CA SER A 190 -1.87 -20.48 -11.41
C SER A 190 -0.80 -21.48 -10.96
N ARG A 191 -0.75 -21.81 -9.65
CA ARG A 191 0.20 -22.78 -9.13
C ARG A 191 -0.12 -24.20 -9.61
N GLU A 192 -1.39 -24.58 -9.65
CA GLU A 192 -1.84 -25.90 -10.10
C GLU A 192 -1.60 -26.10 -11.59
N GLU A 193 -2.03 -25.15 -12.42
CA GLU A 193 -1.89 -25.22 -13.88
C GLU A 193 -0.43 -25.24 -14.33
N THR A 194 0.46 -24.50 -13.64
CA THR A 194 1.89 -24.48 -13.95
C THR A 194 2.69 -25.59 -13.26
N ALA A 195 2.04 -26.54 -12.58
CA ALA A 195 2.73 -27.59 -11.84
C ALA A 195 3.61 -28.47 -12.73
N TRP A 196 3.19 -28.73 -13.96
CA TRP A 196 3.97 -29.53 -14.91
C TRP A 196 5.28 -28.85 -15.30
N VAL A 197 5.29 -27.52 -15.47
CA VAL A 197 6.49 -26.74 -15.80
C VAL A 197 7.52 -26.89 -14.70
N ARG A 198 7.10 -26.72 -13.43
CA ARG A 198 8.00 -26.88 -12.29
C ARG A 198 8.56 -28.31 -12.21
N ARG A 199 7.72 -29.32 -12.47
CA ARG A 199 8.18 -30.72 -12.51
C ARG A 199 9.21 -30.95 -13.61
N ALA A 200 8.99 -30.40 -14.81
CA ALA A 200 9.92 -30.54 -15.92
C ALA A 200 11.28 -29.88 -15.63
N VAL A 201 11.28 -28.62 -15.19
CA VAL A 201 12.51 -27.87 -14.87
C VAL A 201 13.30 -28.53 -13.74
N LEU A 202 12.63 -29.03 -12.70
CA LEU A 202 13.31 -29.68 -11.57
C LEU A 202 13.81 -31.09 -11.92
N ALA A 203 13.13 -31.81 -12.81
CA ALA A 203 13.58 -33.12 -13.28
C ALA A 203 14.80 -33.01 -14.19
N GLU A 204 14.92 -31.95 -14.98
CA GLU A 204 16.11 -31.67 -15.80
C GLU A 204 17.32 -31.22 -14.97
N ALA A 205 17.08 -30.67 -13.78
CA ALA A 205 18.13 -30.23 -12.86
C ALA A 205 18.68 -31.33 -11.92
N ALA A 206 18.10 -32.54 -11.97
CA ALA A 206 18.44 -33.69 -11.12
C ALA A 206 19.24 -34.76 -11.88
#